data_AF-A0A6P0JWX0-F1
#
_entry.id   AF-A0A6P0JWX0-F1
#
_cell.length_a   1.000
_cell.length_b   1.000
_cell.length_c   1.000
_cell.angle_alpha   90.00
_cell.angle_beta   90.00
_cell.angle_gamma   90.00
#
_symmetry.space_group_name_H-M   'P 1'
#
loop_
_entity.id
_entity.type
_entity.pdbx_description
1 polymer ?
#
loop_
_entity_poly.entity_id
_entity_poly.type
_entity_poly.pdbx_seq_one_letter_code
_entity_poly.pdbx_strand_id
1 'polypeptide(L)'
;LLHGDLWSGNAACTVEGEPVILDPATYWGDREADIAMTELFGGFPAAFYRGYNNEWELDGGYQQRKSLYNLYHVLNHFNLFGGGYGSQASRMIDQMM
;
A
#
# COMPACT_ATOMS: atom_id res chain seq x y z
N LEU A 1 -8.10 10.66 6.30
CA LEU A 1 -8.83 9.37 6.41
C LEU A 1 -8.24 8.44 5.37
N LEU A 2 -7.81 7.25 5.79
CA LEU A 2 -7.21 6.22 4.95
C LEU A 2 -8.19 5.08 4.71
N HIS A 3 -8.04 4.38 3.59
CA HIS A 3 -8.67 3.09 3.34
C HIS A 3 -8.09 2.01 4.27
N GLY A 4 -6.77 1.97 4.42
CA GLY A 4 -6.05 1.12 5.36
C GLY A 4 -5.76 -0.30 4.89
N ASP A 5 -6.35 -0.73 3.78
CA ASP A 5 -6.06 -2.00 3.09
C ASP A 5 -6.17 -1.86 1.56
N LEU A 6 -5.59 -0.80 1.00
CA LEU A 6 -5.76 -0.46 -0.42
C LEU A 6 -4.76 -1.19 -1.31
N TRP A 7 -5.17 -2.34 -1.85
CA TRP A 7 -4.40 -3.12 -2.83
C TRP A 7 -5.30 -3.60 -3.97
N SER A 8 -4.74 -4.30 -4.96
CA SER A 8 -5.43 -4.65 -6.21
C SER A 8 -6.64 -5.55 -6.01
N GLY A 9 -6.69 -6.32 -4.91
CA GLY A 9 -7.88 -7.10 -4.53
C GLY A 9 -9.05 -6.26 -4.02
N ASN A 10 -8.79 -5.05 -3.53
CA ASN A 10 -9.76 -4.16 -2.88
C ASN A 10 -10.09 -2.92 -3.72
N ALA A 11 -9.72 -2.91 -5.00
CA ALA A 11 -10.03 -1.85 -5.94
C ALA A 11 -10.60 -2.43 -7.23
N ALA A 12 -11.68 -1.82 -7.72
CA ALA A 12 -12.37 -2.23 -8.94
C ALA A 12 -12.94 -1.02 -9.69
N CYS A 13 -13.51 -1.27 -10.87
CA CYS A 13 -14.34 -0.29 -11.56
C CYS A 13 -15.73 -0.89 -11.82
N THR A 14 -16.76 -0.04 -11.82
CA THR A 14 -18.09 -0.43 -12.29
C THR A 14 -18.09 -0.70 -13.80
N VAL A 15 -19.21 -1.19 -14.33
CA VAL A 15 -19.35 -1.41 -15.78
C VAL A 15 -19.31 -0.09 -16.58
N GLU A 16 -19.66 1.03 -15.94
CA GLU A 16 -19.56 2.39 -16.48
C GLU A 16 -18.14 2.98 -16.36
N GLY A 17 -17.23 2.29 -15.67
CA GLY A 17 -15.84 2.70 -15.48
C GLY A 17 -15.58 3.53 -14.22
N GLU A 18 -16.57 3.69 -13.33
CA GLU A 18 -16.39 4.45 -12.09
C GLU A 18 -15.56 3.65 -11.07
N PRO A 19 -14.57 4.26 -10.40
CA PRO A 19 -13.72 3.55 -9.46
C PRO A 19 -14.49 3.21 -8.16
N VAL A 20 -14.25 2.01 -7.63
CA VAL A 20 -14.81 1.51 -6.37
C VAL A 20 -13.69 0.92 -5.53
N ILE A 21 -13.70 1.24 -4.23
CA ILE A 21 -12.81 0.66 -3.21
C ILE A 21 -13.63 -0.13 -2.19
N LEU A 22 -13.11 -1.27 -1.76
CA LEU A 22 -13.82 -2.31 -1.02
C LEU A 22 -13.01 -2.76 0.20
N ASP A 23 -13.69 -3.34 1.19
CA ASP A 23 -13.08 -3.97 2.38
C ASP A 23 -12.08 -3.07 3.14
N PRO A 24 -12.54 -1.93 3.67
CA PRO A 24 -11.65 -0.97 4.31
C PRO A 24 -11.24 -1.39 5.72
N ALA A 25 -10.04 -0.95 6.12
CA ALA A 25 -9.51 -0.97 7.48
C ALA A 25 -9.24 0.47 7.94
N THR A 26 -10.26 1.33 7.90
CA THR A 26 -10.08 2.79 7.93
C THR A 26 -9.49 3.34 9.23
N TYR A 27 -8.60 4.32 9.11
CA TYR A 27 -8.10 5.13 10.22
C TYR A 27 -7.62 6.50 9.77
N TRP A 28 -7.29 7.38 10.73
CA TRP A 28 -6.62 8.64 10.46
C TRP A 28 -5.12 8.45 10.54
N GLY A 29 -4.41 8.66 9.42
CA GLY A 29 -2.97 8.48 9.34
C GLY A 29 -2.39 9.18 8.11
N ASP A 30 -1.13 8.87 7.82
CA ASP A 30 -0.43 9.39 6.64
C ASP A 30 -0.95 8.73 5.35
N ARG A 31 -1.31 9.55 4.37
CA ARG A 31 -1.80 9.13 3.03
C ARG A 31 -0.83 8.21 2.32
N GLU A 32 0.47 8.36 2.59
CA GLU A 32 1.51 7.55 1.98
C GLU A 32 1.38 6.07 2.34
N ALA A 33 0.71 5.73 3.45
CA ALA A 33 0.47 4.34 3.83
C ALA A 33 -0.44 3.61 2.83
N ASP A 34 -1.53 4.26 2.37
CA ASP A 34 -2.40 3.67 1.34
C ASP A 34 -1.65 3.54 0.00
N ILE A 35 -0.87 4.55 -0.38
CA ILE A 35 -0.11 4.51 -1.63
C ILE A 35 0.96 3.41 -1.59
N ALA A 36 1.67 3.25 -0.47
CA ALA A 36 2.64 2.19 -0.29
C ALA A 36 2.01 0.80 -0.47
N MET A 37 0.81 0.59 0.09
CA MET A 37 0.08 -0.68 -0.02
C MET A 37 -0.31 -1.00 -1.47
N THR A 38 -0.69 0.01 -2.27
CA THR A 38 -0.99 -0.22 -3.70
C THR A 38 0.20 -0.77 -4.49
N GLU A 39 1.43 -0.49 -4.04
CA GLU A 39 2.68 -0.97 -4.67
C GLU A 39 3.11 -2.38 -4.21
N LEU A 40 2.57 -2.90 -3.09
CA LEU A 40 3.10 -4.10 -2.44
C LEU A 40 2.71 -5.41 -3.15
N PHE A 41 1.49 -5.49 -3.70
CA PHE A 41 0.94 -6.72 -4.31
C PHE A 41 0.58 -6.53 -5.78
N GLY A 42 1.62 -6.41 -6.61
CA GLY A 42 1.49 -6.33 -8.07
C GLY A 42 1.35 -4.93 -8.64
N GLY A 43 1.09 -3.92 -7.81
CA GLY A 43 1.05 -2.52 -8.23
C GLY A 43 -0.26 -2.12 -8.92
N PHE A 44 -0.60 -0.83 -8.85
CA PHE A 44 -1.60 -0.23 -9.73
C PHE A 44 -0.97 0.22 -11.06
N PRO A 45 -1.77 0.49 -12.11
CA PRO A 45 -1.26 1.02 -13.37
C PRO A 45 -0.52 2.35 -13.19
N ALA A 46 0.53 2.59 -13.97
CA ALA A 46 1.32 3.83 -13.88
C ALA A 46 0.50 5.13 -14.01
N ALA A 47 -0.66 5.07 -14.69
CA ALA A 47 -1.59 6.18 -14.79
C ALA A 47 -2.19 6.59 -13.43
N PHE A 48 -2.43 5.64 -12.52
CA PHE A 48 -2.92 5.91 -11.17
C PHE A 48 -1.93 6.80 -10.40
N TYR A 49 -0.66 6.39 -10.33
CA TYR A 49 0.35 7.16 -9.59
C TYR A 49 0.60 8.54 -10.19
N ARG A 50 0.54 8.68 -11.53
CA ARG A 50 0.61 10.00 -12.17
C ARG A 50 -0.58 10.88 -11.80
N GLY A 51 -1.79 10.33 -11.85
CA GLY A 51 -3.00 11.05 -11.44
C GLY A 51 -2.91 11.50 -9.98
N TYR A 52 -2.50 10.61 -9.09
CA TYR A 52 -2.35 10.93 -7.67
C TYR A 52 -1.32 12.03 -7.43
N ASN A 53 -0.13 11.96 -8.04
CA ASN A 53 0.90 12.97 -7.86
C ASN A 53 0.56 14.32 -8.50
N ASN A 54 -0.26 14.35 -9.55
CA ASN A 54 -0.74 15.61 -10.12
C ASN A 54 -1.68 16.37 -9.18
N GLU A 55 -2.48 15.64 -8.38
CA GLU A 55 -3.40 16.23 -7.41
C GLU A 55 -2.73 16.49 -6.06
N TRP A 56 -1.90 15.55 -5.60
CA TRP A 56 -1.21 15.61 -4.32
C TRP A 56 0.13 14.89 -4.36
N GLU A 57 1.14 15.58 -4.88
CA GLU A 57 2.52 15.08 -5.01
C GLU A 57 3.05 14.47 -3.71
N LEU A 58 3.64 13.28 -3.81
CA LEU A 58 4.33 12.62 -2.71
C LEU A 58 5.64 13.34 -2.39
N ASP A 59 5.95 13.46 -1.10
CA ASP A 59 7.19 14.12 -0.69
C ASP A 59 8.41 13.28 -1.10
N GLY A 60 9.55 13.94 -1.32
CA GLY A 60 10.78 13.27 -1.76
C GLY A 60 11.31 12.17 -0.82
N GLY A 61 10.86 12.13 0.45
CA GLY A 61 11.17 11.07 1.41
C GLY A 61 10.30 9.81 1.30
N TYR A 62 9.34 9.77 0.37
CA TYR A 62 8.40 8.66 0.22
C TYR A 62 9.10 7.32 -0.01
N GLN A 63 10.17 7.27 -0.80
CA GLN A 63 10.84 5.99 -1.09
C GLN A 63 11.40 5.31 0.16
N GLN A 64 11.86 6.10 1.14
CA GLN A 64 12.31 5.57 2.43
C GLN A 64 11.12 5.16 3.31
N ARG A 65 10.08 6.00 3.40
CA ARG A 65 8.90 5.72 4.23
C ARG A 65 8.04 4.57 3.71
N LYS A 66 7.98 4.36 2.40
CA LYS A 66 7.24 3.27 1.75
C LYS A 66 7.61 1.91 2.34
N SER A 67 8.90 1.65 2.51
CA SER A 67 9.36 0.38 3.07
C SER A 67 8.82 0.18 4.50
N LEU A 68 8.80 1.24 5.31
CA LEU A 68 8.24 1.20 6.67
C LEU A 68 6.72 0.96 6.65
N TYR A 69 5.98 1.64 5.77
CA TYR A 69 4.54 1.42 5.63
C TYR A 69 4.22 -0.02 5.18
N ASN A 70 4.96 -0.54 4.21
CA ASN A 70 4.76 -1.91 3.74
C ASN A 70 5.15 -2.97 4.78
N LEU A 71 6.08 -2.67 5.69
CA LEU A 71 6.47 -3.59 6.76
C LEU A 71 5.27 -3.98 7.63
N TYR A 72 4.38 -3.04 7.94
CA TYR A 72 3.14 -3.31 8.68
C TYR A 72 2.31 -4.40 7.99
N HIS A 73 2.07 -4.27 6.69
CA HIS A 73 1.28 -5.24 5.94
C HIS A 73 1.97 -6.59 5.79
N VAL A 74 3.29 -6.63 5.60
CA VAL A 74 4.05 -7.89 5.54
C VAL A 74 4.04 -8.61 6.89
N LEU A 75 4.18 -7.89 8.00
CA LEU A 75 4.03 -8.47 9.35
C LEU A 75 2.61 -9.00 9.59
N ASN A 76 1.59 -8.25 9.14
CA ASN A 76 0.20 -8.70 9.21
C ASN A 76 -0.02 -10.00 8.39
N HIS A 77 0.52 -10.07 7.18
CA HIS A 77 0.46 -11.27 6.34
C HIS A 77 1.22 -12.44 6.97
N PHE A 78 2.35 -12.20 7.63
CA PHE A 78 3.05 -13.23 8.38
C PHE A 78 2.19 -13.75 9.55
N ASN A 79 1.53 -12.88 10.30
CA ASN A 79 0.64 -13.28 11.39
C ASN A 79 -0.54 -14.13 10.91
N LEU A 80 -1.11 -13.81 9.75
CA LEU A 80 -2.29 -14.50 9.21
C LEU A 80 -1.96 -15.78 8.44
N PHE A 81 -0.85 -15.78 7.68
CA PHE A 81 -0.55 -16.82 6.69
C PHE A 81 0.80 -17.51 6.92
N GLY A 82 1.66 -16.98 7.80
CA GLY A 82 2.97 -17.53 8.09
C GLY A 82 3.90 -17.56 6.86
N GLY A 83 4.76 -18.57 6.80
CA GLY A 83 5.58 -18.86 5.62
C GLY A 83 6.58 -17.75 5.25
N GLY A 84 6.74 -17.52 3.95
CA GLY A 84 7.77 -16.63 3.39
C GLY A 84 7.70 -15.17 3.83
N TYR A 85 6.56 -14.72 4.35
CA TYR A 85 6.37 -13.36 4.85
C TYR A 85 7.26 -13.03 6.05
N GLY A 86 7.59 -14.00 6.90
CA GLY A 86 8.50 -13.79 8.03
C GLY A 86 9.91 -13.42 7.55
N SER A 87 10.45 -14.19 6.61
CA SER A 87 11.75 -13.90 6.00
C SER A 87 11.75 -12.58 5.21
N GLN A 88 10.62 -12.20 4.61
CA GLN A 88 10.48 -10.90 3.94
C GLN A 88 10.52 -9.76 4.95
N ALA A 89 9.77 -9.86 6.06
CA ALA A 89 9.77 -8.85 7.12
C ALA A 89 11.18 -8.64 7.70
N SER A 90 11.91 -9.72 8.00
CA SER A 90 13.29 -9.64 8.48
C SER A 90 14.20 -8.88 7.51
N ARG A 91 14.17 -9.21 6.21
CA ARG A 91 14.97 -8.49 5.21
C ARG A 91 14.62 -7.00 5.11
N MET A 92 13.33 -6.66 5.22
CA MET A 92 12.91 -5.26 5.19
C MET A 92 13.42 -4.50 6.40
N ILE A 93 13.40 -5.10 7.59
CA ILE A 93 13.95 -4.52 8.82
C ILE A 93 15.47 -4.31 8.68
N ASP A 94 16.20 -5.30 8.16
CA ASP A 94 17.65 -5.21 7.96
C ASP A 94 18.05 -4.10 6.98
N GLN A 95 17.21 -3.81 5.97
CA GLN A 95 17.46 -2.74 4.99
C GLN A 95 17.22 -1.32 5.54
N MET A 96 16.54 -1.19 6.68
CA MET A 96 16.24 0.10 7.32
C MET A 96 17.21 0.47 8.44
N MET A 97 18.06 -0.46 8.87
CA MET A 97 19.09 -0.26 9.90
C MET A 97 20.41 0.23 9.26
#